data_AF-A0A6P8K457-F1
#
_entry.id   AF-A0A6P8K457-F1
#
_cell.length_a   1.000
_cell.length_b   1.000
_cell.length_c   1.000
_cell.angle_alpha   90.00
_cell.angle_beta   90.00
_cell.angle_gamma   90.00
#
_symmetry.space_group_name_H-M   'P 1'
#
loop_
_entity.id
_entity.type
_entity.pdbx_description
1 polymer ?
#
loop_
_entity_poly.entity_id
_entity_poly.type
_entity_poly.pdbx_seq_one_letter_code
_entity_poly.pdbx_strand_id
1 'polypeptide(L)'
;MKFMAICLLANIGCILGTTINQLNDEATIRLRGLVEKYKLQALSNPEFSQWIGKLEKTSRSSRLLDKMKVKAEFMNYDERRHKLENKIKERIRAIDDLISDIMAKAQNKDKGCLQYYQRQRRSLRMAHNFSNLTKQTNLLRNSKQCDDTTKVQSSELSESSENPDEYSYY
;
A
#
# COMPACT_ATOMS: atom_id res chain seq x y z
N MET A 1 51.38 8.33 10.66
CA MET A 1 50.17 9.05 11.13
C MET A 1 49.76 10.27 10.30
N LYS A 2 50.43 10.61 9.17
CA LYS A 2 50.02 11.77 8.32
C LYS A 2 48.99 11.43 7.24
N PHE A 3 48.91 10.17 6.80
CA PHE A 3 47.96 9.73 5.75
C PHE A 3 46.50 9.62 6.24
N MET A 4 46.27 9.31 7.52
CA MET A 4 44.91 9.25 8.11
C MET A 4 44.25 10.63 8.16
N ALA A 5 45.02 11.71 8.33
CA ALA A 5 44.50 13.08 8.34
C ALA A 5 44.03 13.53 6.94
N ILE A 6 44.68 13.05 5.87
CA ILE A 6 44.32 13.40 4.49
C ILE A 6 42.99 12.75 4.08
N CYS A 7 42.75 11.49 4.50
CA CYS A 7 41.48 10.81 4.23
C CYS A 7 40.30 11.45 4.98
N LEU A 8 40.52 11.98 6.18
CA LEU A 8 39.47 12.70 6.93
C LEU A 8 39.15 14.06 6.30
N LEU A 9 40.16 14.79 5.80
CA LEU A 9 39.96 16.08 5.14
C LEU A 9 39.30 15.97 3.76
N ALA A 10 39.58 14.91 3.00
CA ALA A 10 38.93 14.66 1.72
C ALA A 10 37.41 14.41 1.88
N ASN A 11 37.01 13.65 2.90
CA ASN A 11 35.60 13.41 3.21
C ASN A 11 34.87 14.69 3.68
N ILE A 12 35.55 15.56 4.44
CA ILE A 12 34.98 16.86 4.86
C ILE A 12 34.89 17.84 3.67
N GLY A 13 35.85 17.81 2.74
CA GLY A 13 35.85 18.63 1.52
C GLY A 13 34.71 18.28 0.55
N CYS A 14 34.34 17.01 0.42
CA CYS A 14 33.15 16.60 -0.33
C CYS A 14 31.84 17.07 0.31
N ILE A 15 31.78 17.15 1.65
CA ILE A 15 30.59 17.63 2.39
C ILE A 15 30.44 19.16 2.28
N LEU A 16 31.54 19.90 2.18
CA LEU A 16 31.55 21.37 2.03
C LEU A 16 31.49 21.85 0.58
N GLY A 17 31.72 20.98 -0.41
CA GLY A 17 31.82 21.33 -1.83
C GLY A 17 30.52 21.21 -2.65
N THR A 18 29.45 20.63 -2.10
CA THR A 18 28.16 20.53 -2.81
C THR A 18 27.43 21.85 -2.81
N THR A 19 27.22 22.41 -4.00
CA THR A 19 26.41 23.61 -4.20
C THR A 19 24.92 23.30 -4.03
N ILE A 20 24.12 24.32 -3.70
CA ILE A 20 22.65 24.20 -3.65
C ILE A 20 22.08 23.71 -4.99
N ASN A 21 22.69 24.11 -6.10
CA ASN A 21 22.29 23.67 -7.44
C ASN A 21 22.50 22.17 -7.64
N GLN A 22 23.66 21.64 -7.25
CA GLN A 22 23.93 20.19 -7.32
C GLN A 22 22.97 19.38 -6.45
N LEU A 23 22.66 19.85 -5.23
CA LEU A 23 21.64 19.22 -4.37
C LEU A 23 20.26 19.25 -5.01
N ASN A 24 19.93 20.34 -5.71
CA ASN A 24 18.65 20.50 -6.42
C ASN A 24 18.53 19.57 -7.63
N ASP A 25 19.62 19.39 -8.37
CA ASP A 25 19.69 18.46 -9.50
C ASP A 25 19.58 17.01 -9.01
N GLU A 26 20.30 16.66 -7.95
CA GLU A 26 20.20 15.34 -7.33
C GLU A 26 18.78 15.07 -6.82
N ALA A 27 18.14 16.07 -6.18
CA ALA A 27 16.75 15.95 -5.76
C ALA A 27 15.80 15.73 -6.95
N THR A 28 16.00 16.43 -8.08
CA THR A 28 15.24 16.18 -9.32
C THR A 28 15.43 14.76 -9.83
N ILE A 29 16.67 14.27 -9.91
CA ILE A 29 16.98 12.91 -10.38
C ILE A 29 16.27 11.89 -9.48
N ARG A 30 16.36 12.06 -8.16
CA ARG A 30 15.70 11.17 -7.18
C ARG A 30 14.18 11.15 -7.35
N LEU A 31 13.54 12.32 -7.50
CA LEU A 31 12.09 12.39 -7.71
C LEU A 31 11.67 11.72 -9.03
N ARG A 32 12.38 11.97 -10.13
CA ARG A 32 12.12 11.31 -11.42
C ARG A 32 12.32 9.81 -11.34
N GLY A 33 13.34 9.34 -10.62
CA GLY A 33 13.56 7.91 -10.38
C GLY A 33 12.38 7.26 -9.66
N LEU A 34 11.76 7.93 -8.68
CA LEU A 34 10.56 7.44 -8.02
C LEU A 34 9.35 7.40 -8.96
N VAL A 35 9.18 8.42 -9.80
CA VAL A 35 8.10 8.45 -10.81
C VAL A 35 8.25 7.26 -11.76
N GLU A 36 9.44 7.07 -12.33
CA GLU A 36 9.72 5.97 -13.27
C GLU A 36 9.54 4.60 -12.63
N LYS A 37 9.98 4.43 -11.39
CA LYS A 37 9.83 3.18 -10.63
C LYS A 37 8.36 2.78 -10.47
N TYR A 38 7.48 3.75 -10.19
CA TYR A 38 6.13 3.49 -9.71
C TYR A 38 5.01 3.79 -10.71
N LYS A 39 5.29 4.47 -11.83
CA LYS A 39 4.26 4.92 -12.80
C LYS A 39 3.30 3.82 -13.25
N LEU A 40 3.80 2.61 -13.49
CA LEU A 40 2.96 1.47 -13.91
C LEU A 40 2.14 0.90 -12.76
N GLN A 41 2.73 0.81 -11.56
CA GLN A 41 2.05 0.29 -10.37
C GLN A 41 0.94 1.22 -9.89
N ALA A 42 1.03 2.50 -10.20
CA ALA A 42 0.06 3.49 -9.79
C ALA A 42 -1.23 3.47 -10.63
N LEU A 43 -1.23 2.88 -11.83
CA LEU A 43 -2.34 2.98 -12.80
C LEU A 43 -3.70 2.50 -12.25
N SER A 44 -3.70 1.46 -11.42
CA SER A 44 -4.92 0.90 -10.83
C SER A 44 -5.30 1.53 -9.49
N ASN A 45 -4.54 2.52 -9.00
CA ASN A 45 -4.72 3.13 -7.69
C ASN A 45 -4.74 4.66 -7.80
N PRO A 46 -5.93 5.30 -7.70
CA PRO A 46 -6.07 6.74 -7.86
C PRO A 46 -5.23 7.57 -6.88
N GLU A 47 -5.19 7.19 -5.60
CA GLU A 47 -4.39 7.89 -4.58
C GLU A 47 -2.88 7.76 -4.90
N PHE A 48 -2.43 6.58 -5.29
CA PHE A 48 -1.03 6.37 -5.65
C PHE A 48 -0.67 7.15 -6.92
N SER A 49 -1.55 7.17 -7.92
CA SER A 49 -1.40 7.98 -9.13
C SER A 49 -1.26 9.47 -8.81
N GLN A 50 -2.05 9.99 -7.87
CA GLN A 50 -1.91 11.39 -7.42
C GLN A 50 -0.53 11.65 -6.79
N TRP A 51 -0.01 10.72 -5.99
CA TRP A 51 1.34 10.82 -5.45
C TRP A 51 2.42 10.83 -6.53
N ILE A 52 2.30 9.96 -7.54
CA ILE A 52 3.24 9.94 -8.67
C ILE A 52 3.17 11.26 -9.45
N GLY A 53 1.98 11.78 -9.73
CA GLY A 53 1.81 13.08 -10.37
C GLY A 53 2.39 14.24 -9.54
N LYS A 54 2.25 14.20 -8.21
CA LYS A 54 2.84 15.20 -7.30
C LYS A 54 4.37 15.15 -7.32
N LEU A 55 4.97 13.96 -7.33
CA LEU A 55 6.42 13.77 -7.47
C LEU A 55 6.90 14.34 -8.81
N GLU A 56 6.21 13.99 -9.90
CA GLU A 56 6.56 14.45 -11.25
C GLU A 56 6.51 15.98 -11.35
N LYS A 57 5.40 16.58 -10.93
CA LYS A 57 5.23 18.03 -10.92
C LYS A 57 6.32 18.72 -10.10
N THR A 58 6.60 18.21 -8.90
CA THR A 58 7.59 18.82 -7.99
C THR A 58 9.02 18.65 -8.51
N SER A 59 9.32 17.59 -9.26
CA SER A 59 10.64 17.39 -9.87
C SER A 59 11.06 18.51 -10.83
N ARG A 60 10.07 19.24 -11.39
CA ARG A 60 10.26 20.38 -12.29
C ARG A 60 10.40 21.73 -11.55
N SER A 61 10.19 21.76 -10.24
CA SER A 61 10.36 22.96 -9.41
C SER A 61 11.84 23.37 -9.34
N SER A 62 12.12 24.67 -9.24
CA SER A 62 13.46 25.18 -8.93
C SER A 62 13.80 25.10 -7.43
N ARG A 63 12.80 24.89 -6.57
CA ARG A 63 12.96 24.96 -5.10
C ARG A 63 13.35 23.60 -4.51
N LEU A 64 14.58 23.52 -4.01
CA LEU A 64 15.12 22.32 -3.34
C LEU A 64 14.24 21.86 -2.17
N LEU A 65 13.80 22.81 -1.33
CA LEU A 65 12.99 22.53 -0.14
C LEU A 65 11.70 21.78 -0.48
N ASP A 66 11.01 22.20 -1.55
CA ASP A 66 9.77 21.56 -1.99
C ASP A 66 10.03 20.11 -2.43
N LYS A 67 11.12 19.86 -3.15
CA LYS A 67 11.51 18.51 -3.57
C LYS A 67 11.79 17.60 -2.38
N MET A 68 12.55 18.10 -1.41
CA MET A 68 12.86 17.35 -0.18
C MET A 68 11.60 17.03 0.61
N LYS A 69 10.70 18.02 0.78
CA LYS A 69 9.44 17.85 1.49
C LYS A 69 8.55 16.81 0.82
N VAL A 70 8.30 16.94 -0.48
CA VAL A 70 7.45 15.98 -1.21
C VAL A 70 8.04 14.58 -1.21
N LYS A 71 9.37 14.44 -1.33
CA LYS A 71 10.04 13.14 -1.21
C LYS A 71 9.76 12.51 0.17
N ALA A 72 9.93 13.27 1.25
CA ALA A 72 9.72 12.76 2.61
C ALA A 72 8.26 12.35 2.85
N GLU A 73 7.31 13.19 2.44
CA GLU A 73 5.87 12.88 2.51
C GLU A 73 5.52 11.60 1.73
N PHE A 74 6.07 11.46 0.52
CA PHE A 74 5.87 10.27 -0.30
C PHE A 74 6.45 9.01 0.33
N MET A 75 7.65 9.07 0.93
CA MET A 75 8.25 7.92 1.62
C MET A 75 7.39 7.45 2.80
N ASN A 76 6.84 8.38 3.58
CA ASN A 76 5.91 8.03 4.67
C ASN A 76 4.62 7.39 4.14
N TYR A 77 4.08 7.93 3.04
CA TYR A 77 2.93 7.35 2.36
C TYR A 77 3.23 5.92 1.87
N ASP A 78 4.37 5.73 1.18
CA ASP A 78 4.77 4.45 0.56
C ASP A 78 5.05 3.37 1.61
N GLU A 79 5.67 3.75 2.73
CA GLU A 79 5.87 2.86 3.88
C GLU A 79 4.53 2.39 4.45
N ARG A 80 3.57 3.30 4.65
CA ARG A 80 2.23 2.94 5.14
C ARG A 80 1.50 2.06 4.13
N ARG A 81 1.62 2.34 2.83
CA ARG A 81 1.05 1.54 1.74
C ARG A 81 1.57 0.11 1.79
N HIS A 82 2.88 -0.07 1.84
CA HIS A 82 3.50 -1.39 1.92
C HIS A 82 3.12 -2.15 3.20
N LYS A 83 3.08 -1.48 4.36
CA LYS A 83 2.62 -2.11 5.62
C LYS A 83 1.18 -2.65 5.50
N LEU A 84 0.28 -1.88 4.89
CA LEU A 84 -1.10 -2.31 4.68
C LEU A 84 -1.21 -3.46 3.67
N GLU A 85 -0.47 -3.40 2.57
CA GLU A 85 -0.44 -4.47 1.55
C GLU A 85 0.09 -5.79 2.13
N ASN A 86 1.10 -5.74 2.99
CA ASN A 86 1.62 -6.93 3.67
C ASN A 86 0.58 -7.53 4.63
N LYS A 87 -0.09 -6.69 5.44
CA LYS A 87 -1.20 -7.14 6.30
C LYS A 87 -2.34 -7.77 5.51
N ILE A 88 -2.68 -7.21 4.34
CA ILE A 88 -3.69 -7.79 3.43
C ILE A 88 -3.24 -9.18 2.96
N LYS A 89 -2.00 -9.32 2.51
CA LYS A 89 -1.44 -10.61 2.06
C LYS A 89 -1.40 -11.65 3.17
N GLU A 90 -1.06 -11.26 4.38
CA GLU A 90 -1.06 -12.14 5.57
C GLU A 90 -2.48 -12.58 5.90
N ARG A 91 -3.45 -11.65 5.90
CA ARG A 91 -4.84 -11.98 6.18
C ARG A 91 -5.45 -12.89 5.11
N ILE A 92 -5.13 -12.67 3.82
CA ILE A 92 -5.56 -13.57 2.74
C ILE A 92 -5.03 -14.99 2.96
N ARG A 93 -3.75 -15.14 3.32
CA ARG A 93 -3.16 -16.46 3.63
C ARG A 93 -3.89 -17.15 4.79
N ALA A 94 -4.11 -16.43 5.89
CA ALA A 94 -4.86 -16.97 7.03
C ALA A 94 -6.30 -17.38 6.63
N ILE A 95 -6.95 -16.64 5.72
CA ILE A 95 -8.26 -17.01 5.20
C ILE A 95 -8.19 -18.27 4.32
N ASP A 96 -7.16 -18.39 3.48
CA ASP A 96 -6.96 -19.57 2.63
C ASP A 96 -6.73 -20.84 3.50
N ASP A 97 -6.00 -20.71 4.61
CA ASP A 97 -5.83 -21.79 5.59
C ASP A 97 -7.18 -22.17 6.24
N LEU A 98 -7.96 -21.18 6.69
CA LEU A 98 -9.30 -21.41 7.27
C LEU A 98 -10.27 -22.09 6.29
N ILE A 99 -10.25 -21.68 5.02
CA ILE A 99 -11.06 -22.32 3.96
C ILE A 99 -10.63 -23.78 3.79
N SER A 100 -9.32 -24.03 3.72
CA SER A 100 -8.77 -25.38 3.54
C SER A 100 -9.15 -26.30 4.71
N ASP A 101 -9.06 -25.80 5.94
CA ASP A 101 -9.48 -26.50 7.15
C ASP A 101 -10.96 -26.88 7.13
N ILE A 102 -11.84 -25.94 6.74
CA ILE A 102 -13.28 -26.19 6.62
C ILE A 102 -13.55 -27.27 5.57
N MET A 103 -12.87 -27.20 4.42
CA MET A 103 -13.02 -28.19 3.35
C MET A 103 -12.54 -29.58 3.76
N ALA A 104 -11.48 -29.68 4.57
CA ALA A 104 -10.95 -30.94 5.08
C ALA A 104 -11.84 -31.58 6.17
N LYS A 105 -12.50 -30.76 7.02
CA LYS A 105 -13.28 -31.21 8.19
C LYS A 105 -14.72 -31.67 7.92
N ALA A 106 -15.09 -31.87 6.64
CA ALA A 106 -16.26 -32.61 6.16
C ALA A 106 -17.53 -31.85 5.73
N GLN A 107 -18.09 -32.36 4.63
CA GLN A 107 -19.51 -32.52 4.29
C GLN A 107 -20.51 -31.47 4.83
N ASN A 108 -20.77 -30.45 4.00
CA ASN A 108 -21.99 -29.63 3.97
C ASN A 108 -22.40 -28.82 5.22
N LYS A 109 -21.82 -29.01 6.41
CA LYS A 109 -22.30 -28.37 7.66
C LYS A 109 -21.83 -26.92 7.88
N ASP A 110 -20.74 -26.47 7.24
CA ASP A 110 -20.20 -25.11 7.41
C ASP A 110 -20.22 -24.26 6.13
N LYS A 111 -21.26 -24.41 5.30
CA LYS A 111 -21.42 -23.59 4.07
C LYS A 111 -21.44 -22.08 4.36
N GLY A 112 -22.03 -21.66 5.50
CA GLY A 112 -22.07 -20.24 5.90
C GLY A 112 -20.67 -19.67 6.13
N CYS A 113 -19.84 -20.34 6.94
CA CYS A 113 -18.46 -19.90 7.17
C CYS A 113 -17.60 -19.96 5.92
N LEU A 114 -17.79 -20.98 5.07
CA LEU A 114 -17.09 -21.05 3.79
C LEU A 114 -17.39 -19.83 2.91
N GLN A 115 -18.67 -19.47 2.74
CA GLN A 115 -19.07 -18.30 1.96
C GLN A 115 -18.60 -16.98 2.61
N TYR A 116 -18.65 -16.90 3.94
CA TYR A 116 -18.17 -15.75 4.69
C TYR A 116 -16.68 -15.49 4.42
N TYR A 117 -15.84 -16.51 4.56
CA TYR A 117 -14.41 -16.41 4.30
C TYR A 117 -14.08 -16.18 2.81
N GLN A 118 -14.83 -16.77 1.89
CA GLN A 118 -14.70 -16.48 0.46
C GLN A 118 -14.99 -15.01 0.13
N ARG A 119 -16.02 -14.41 0.76
CA ARG A 119 -16.32 -12.98 0.64
C ARG A 119 -15.19 -12.12 1.19
N GLN A 120 -14.70 -12.43 2.40
CA GLN A 120 -13.55 -11.70 2.96
C GLN A 120 -12.34 -11.74 2.02
N ARG A 121 -12.01 -12.92 1.50
CA ARG A 121 -10.90 -13.11 0.56
C ARG A 121 -11.07 -12.26 -0.70
N ARG A 122 -12.27 -12.23 -1.29
CA ARG A 122 -12.57 -11.43 -2.49
C ARG A 122 -12.41 -9.93 -2.20
N SER A 123 -12.99 -9.45 -1.11
CA SER A 123 -12.89 -8.05 -0.67
C SER A 123 -11.44 -7.63 -0.44
N LEU A 124 -10.63 -8.46 0.23
CA LEU A 124 -9.22 -8.17 0.50
C LEU A 124 -8.35 -8.19 -0.77
N ARG A 125 -8.63 -9.06 -1.74
CA ARG A 125 -7.94 -9.07 -3.04
C ARG A 125 -8.18 -7.77 -3.82
N MET A 126 -9.40 -7.25 -3.78
CA MET A 126 -9.74 -5.95 -4.39
C MET A 126 -9.05 -4.79 -3.66
N ALA A 127 -8.92 -4.87 -2.34
CA ALA A 127 -8.39 -3.79 -1.51
C ALA A 127 -6.97 -3.34 -1.87
N HIS A 128 -6.16 -4.18 -2.52
CA HIS A 128 -4.81 -3.80 -2.95
C HIS A 128 -4.78 -2.53 -3.82
N ASN A 129 -5.83 -2.33 -4.63
CA ASN A 129 -5.93 -1.21 -5.57
C ASN A 129 -6.49 0.09 -4.96
N PHE A 130 -6.95 0.06 -3.70
CA PHE A 130 -7.60 1.23 -3.08
C PHE A 130 -6.65 2.15 -2.34
N SER A 131 -7.15 3.29 -1.86
CA SER A 131 -6.37 4.20 -1.01
C SER A 131 -5.88 3.52 0.28
N ASN A 132 -4.88 4.10 0.94
CA ASN A 132 -4.40 3.60 2.23
C ASN A 132 -5.50 3.60 3.31
N LEU A 133 -6.39 4.61 3.29
CA LEU A 133 -7.54 4.65 4.19
C LEU A 133 -8.49 3.48 3.91
N THR A 134 -8.87 3.28 2.65
CA THR A 134 -9.80 2.23 2.25
C THR A 134 -9.19 0.83 2.48
N LYS A 135 -7.88 0.65 2.27
CA LYS A 135 -7.15 -0.57 2.65
C LYS A 135 -7.28 -0.87 4.14
N GLN A 136 -7.08 0.14 4.98
CA GLN A 136 -7.21 0.01 6.44
C GLN A 136 -8.64 -0.38 6.85
N THR A 137 -9.66 0.29 6.30
CA THR A 137 -11.06 -0.04 6.56
C THR A 137 -11.41 -1.46 6.10
N ASN A 138 -10.93 -1.89 4.93
CA ASN A 138 -11.15 -3.25 4.43
C ASN A 138 -10.46 -4.30 5.32
N LEU A 139 -9.25 -4.03 5.81
CA LEU A 139 -8.59 -4.91 6.78
C LEU A 139 -9.39 -5.06 8.06
N LEU A 140 -9.92 -3.95 8.61
CA LEU A 140 -10.73 -3.98 9.81
C LEU A 140 -12.03 -4.77 9.61
N ARG A 141 -12.76 -4.50 8.51
CA ARG A 141 -14.02 -5.19 8.19
C ARG A 141 -13.83 -6.70 7.99
N ASN A 142 -12.70 -7.11 7.41
CA ASN A 142 -12.39 -8.50 7.09
C ASN A 142 -11.43 -9.16 8.10
N SER A 143 -11.36 -8.65 9.34
CA SER A 143 -10.51 -9.20 10.40
C SER A 143 -11.22 -10.24 11.27
N LYS A 144 -12.56 -10.23 11.28
CA LYS A 144 -13.37 -11.07 12.17
C LYS A 144 -13.34 -12.55 11.75
N GLN A 145 -13.49 -13.43 12.75
CA GLN A 145 -13.72 -14.85 12.54
C GLN A 145 -15.21 -15.11 12.27
N CYS A 146 -15.50 -16.25 11.64
CA CYS A 146 -16.87 -16.73 11.50
C CYS A 146 -17.39 -17.24 12.86
N ASP A 147 -18.61 -16.87 13.19
CA ASP A 147 -19.41 -17.23 14.35
C ASP A 147 -20.87 -17.44 13.91
N ASP A 148 -21.74 -17.91 14.80
CA ASP A 148 -23.12 -18.24 14.43
C ASP A 148 -23.93 -17.01 13.98
N THR A 149 -23.61 -15.81 14.46
CA THR A 149 -24.20 -14.54 14.00
C THR A 149 -23.79 -14.15 12.58
N THR A 150 -22.54 -14.39 12.22
CA THR A 150 -22.00 -14.08 10.88
C THR A 150 -22.43 -15.09 9.83
N LYS A 151 -22.71 -16.35 10.22
CA LYS A 151 -23.31 -17.38 9.33
C LYS A 151 -24.65 -16.94 8.74
N VAL A 152 -25.54 -16.40 9.59
CA VAL A 152 -26.91 -15.97 9.21
C VAL A 152 -26.89 -14.78 8.26
N GLN A 153 -26.08 -13.75 8.55
CA GLN A 153 -25.90 -12.62 7.63
C GLN A 153 -25.33 -13.03 6.28
N SER A 154 -24.46 -14.05 6.24
CA SER A 154 -23.97 -14.57 4.96
C SER A 154 -25.06 -15.29 4.16
N SER A 155 -25.93 -16.11 4.77
CA SER A 155 -27.00 -16.79 4.02
C SER A 155 -28.08 -15.84 3.53
N GLU A 156 -28.43 -14.81 4.30
CA GLU A 156 -29.47 -13.82 3.91
C GLU A 156 -28.99 -12.90 2.77
N LEU A 157 -27.71 -12.49 2.75
CA LEU A 157 -27.16 -11.71 1.62
C LEU A 157 -27.06 -12.52 0.31
N SER A 158 -27.11 -13.85 0.35
CA SER A 158 -27.13 -14.65 -0.88
C SER A 158 -28.53 -14.77 -1.51
N GLU A 159 -29.60 -14.46 -0.76
CA GLU A 159 -30.98 -14.45 -1.27
C GLU A 159 -31.49 -13.05 -1.63
N SER A 160 -30.83 -11.99 -1.16
CA SER A 160 -31.23 -10.61 -1.42
C SER A 160 -30.08 -9.80 -2.01
N SER A 161 -30.17 -9.56 -3.32
CA SER A 161 -29.44 -8.56 -4.12
C SER A 161 -27.95 -8.82 -4.41
N GLU A 162 -27.69 -9.39 -5.58
CA GLU A 162 -26.61 -8.88 -6.43
C GLU A 162 -26.95 -7.43 -6.80
N ASN A 163 -26.51 -6.46 -6.00
CA ASN A 163 -26.38 -5.08 -6.45
C ASN A 163 -24.88 -4.76 -6.50
N PRO A 164 -24.27 -4.69 -7.69
CA PRO A 164 -22.83 -4.43 -7.85
C PRO A 164 -22.36 -3.04 -7.38
N ASP A 165 -23.28 -2.17 -6.98
CA ASP A 165 -23.04 -0.73 -6.93
C ASP A 165 -22.75 -0.14 -5.55
N GLU A 166 -22.65 -0.96 -4.49
CA GLU A 166 -22.24 -0.47 -3.16
C GLU A 166 -20.71 -0.45 -2.95
N TYR A 167 -19.96 -0.08 -3.99
CA TYR A 167 -18.63 0.48 -3.85
C TYR A 167 -18.74 1.99 -4.08
N SER A 168 -19.33 2.67 -3.10
CA SER A 168 -19.37 4.13 -3.07
C SER A 168 -17.95 4.67 -2.94
N TYR A 169 -17.45 5.19 -4.07
CA TYR A 169 -16.23 5.98 -4.15
C TYR A 169 -16.54 7.38 -3.60
N TYR A 170 -16.06 7.66 -2.39
CA TYR A 170 -15.80 9.02 -1.92
C TYR A 170 -14.31 9.15 -1.60
#